data_AF-A0A0N4Z899-F1
#
_entry.id   AF-A0A0N4Z899-F1
#
_cell.length_a   1.000
_cell.length_b   1.000
_cell.length_c   1.000
_cell.angle_alpha   90.00
_cell.angle_beta   90.00
_cell.angle_gamma   90.00
#
_symmetry.space_group_name_H-M   'P 1'
#
loop_
_entity.id
_entity.type
_entity.pdbx_description
1 polymer ?
#
loop_
_entity_poly.entity_id
_entity_poly.type
_entity_poly.pdbx_seq_one_letter_code
_entity_poly.pdbx_strand_id
1 'polypeptide(L)'
;MPGVKVELFTKYEINEYDVFLSNNYTDMNGVFTLKKYVEQKMQKDLMLYFYHNCSLEKQSSNSKIKSYYVNVSSLNCSGNSHTKEIRCQLKAELQNKTVGTVPYHPSVSIFPNKTRKNYKIGKWDINNNISFFISKNFTNFSKVEERITNVIKEIENKTCIIFQQQNDTISKKNGINFKKSNECKNMKIGMKQENVSQSIHLTDECTKSMRTIRSLLHQALGQLPSVFRKDRNEYVKVDFLYMNLGSVDSFSGNYTYRTENNYTGDFDFGSITLSNSSAFSVDKSKKIIKPNVSYDNYYDNMMGRIEEPSF
;
A
#
# COMPACT_ATOMS: atom_id res chain seq x y z
N MET A 1 14.80 -0.66 18.50
CA MET A 1 15.21 0.49 19.35
C MET A 1 15.63 -0.04 20.71
N PRO A 2 16.92 -0.01 21.08
CA PRO A 2 17.33 -0.32 22.45
C PRO A 2 16.69 0.69 23.41
N GLY A 3 16.16 0.24 24.56
CA GLY A 3 15.67 1.13 25.61
C GLY A 3 14.26 1.71 25.43
N VAL A 4 13.43 1.14 24.54
CA VAL A 4 11.99 1.45 24.46
C VAL A 4 11.22 0.25 25.03
N LYS A 5 10.48 0.46 26.12
CA LYS A 5 9.55 -0.51 26.69
C LYS A 5 8.15 -0.21 26.15
N VAL A 6 7.45 -1.25 25.70
CA VAL A 6 6.08 -1.13 25.20
C VAL A 6 5.16 -1.87 26.16
N GLU A 7 4.02 -1.27 26.51
CA GLU A 7 3.01 -1.87 27.37
C GLU A 7 1.61 -1.63 26.78
N LEU A 8 0.74 -2.61 26.88
CA LEU A 8 -0.64 -2.53 26.43
C LEU A 8 -1.56 -2.64 27.64
N PHE A 9 -2.47 -1.68 27.82
CA PHE A 9 -3.40 -1.61 28.96
C PHE A 9 -4.85 -1.51 28.48
N THR A 10 -5.78 -1.87 29.35
CA THR A 10 -7.22 -1.53 29.19
C THR A 10 -7.57 -0.40 30.16
N LYS A 11 -8.56 0.42 29.81
CA LYS A 11 -8.98 1.56 30.65
C LYS A 11 -9.63 1.17 31.99
N TYR A 12 -9.98 -0.10 32.19
CA TYR A 12 -10.84 -0.56 33.28
C TYR A 12 -10.13 -0.90 34.59
N GLU A 13 -8.82 -1.21 34.58
CA GLU A 13 -8.09 -1.61 35.79
C GLU A 13 -6.88 -0.70 35.99
N ILE A 14 -7.00 0.21 36.96
CA ILE A 14 -5.90 1.12 37.35
C ILE A 14 -4.86 0.38 38.21
N ASN A 15 -5.18 -0.81 38.74
CA ASN A 15 -4.39 -1.49 39.78
C ASN A 15 -3.99 -2.96 39.49
N GLU A 16 -4.33 -3.54 38.34
CA GLU A 16 -3.86 -4.89 37.96
C GLU A 16 -3.06 -4.85 36.63
N TYR A 17 -1.80 -5.24 36.72
CA TYR A 17 -0.83 -5.20 35.62
C TYR A 17 -0.89 -6.46 34.78
N ASP A 18 -1.93 -6.63 33.95
CA ASP A 18 -1.89 -7.68 32.93
C ASP A 18 -1.10 -7.18 31.71
N VAL A 19 0.22 -7.43 31.72
CA VAL A 19 1.07 -7.16 30.56
C VAL A 19 0.71 -8.14 29.46
N PHE A 20 -0.15 -7.69 28.53
CA PHE A 20 -0.64 -8.52 27.44
C PHE A 20 0.42 -8.84 26.38
N LEU A 21 1.67 -8.36 26.47
CA LEU A 21 2.67 -8.44 25.39
C LEU A 21 3.66 -9.59 25.56
N SER A 22 3.93 -10.33 24.48
CA SER A 22 4.74 -11.56 24.48
C SER A 22 6.22 -11.36 24.78
N ASN A 23 6.78 -10.19 24.50
CA ASN A 23 8.12 -9.78 24.92
C ASN A 23 8.22 -8.25 25.00
N ASN A 24 9.15 -7.75 25.83
CA ASN A 24 9.47 -6.32 25.98
C ASN A 24 10.10 -5.68 24.73
N TYR A 25 10.09 -6.38 23.59
CA TYR A 25 10.66 -5.93 22.34
C TYR A 25 9.60 -6.06 21.26
N THR A 26 9.34 -4.96 20.57
CA THR A 26 8.84 -5.05 19.21
C THR A 26 9.89 -5.78 18.38
N ASP A 27 9.47 -6.55 17.39
CA ASP A 27 10.42 -7.00 16.36
C ASP A 27 11.09 -5.80 15.67
N MET A 28 12.00 -6.05 14.73
CA MET A 28 12.65 -4.99 13.95
C MET A 28 11.66 -4.07 13.21
N ASN A 29 10.38 -4.45 13.13
CA ASN A 29 9.32 -3.78 12.39
C ASN A 29 8.27 -3.10 13.30
N GLY A 30 8.44 -3.09 14.62
CA GLY A 30 7.48 -2.45 15.52
C GLY A 30 6.26 -3.32 15.86
N VAL A 31 6.27 -4.61 15.52
CA VAL A 31 5.14 -5.53 15.77
C VAL A 31 5.29 -6.21 17.12
N PHE A 32 4.18 -6.35 17.84
CA PHE A 32 4.11 -7.13 19.07
C PHE A 32 2.93 -8.12 19.02
N THR A 33 3.12 -9.28 19.65
CA THR A 33 2.10 -10.33 19.77
C THR A 33 1.54 -10.34 21.19
N LEU A 34 0.25 -10.64 21.33
CA LEU A 34 -0.37 -10.74 22.65
C LEU A 34 -0.08 -12.12 23.30
N LYS A 35 0.30 -12.15 24.58
CA LYS A 35 0.43 -13.39 25.39
C LYS A 35 -0.91 -14.04 25.67
N LYS A 36 -1.93 -13.23 25.86
CA LYS A 36 -3.26 -13.66 26.31
C LYS A 36 -4.32 -13.14 25.34
N TYR A 37 -5.41 -13.89 25.26
CA TYR A 37 -6.62 -13.46 24.59
C TYR A 37 -7.22 -12.25 25.32
N VAL A 38 -7.61 -11.21 24.57
CA VAL A 38 -8.32 -10.04 25.10
C VAL A 38 -9.78 -10.14 24.68
N GLU A 39 -10.68 -10.23 25.66
CA GLU A 39 -12.12 -10.31 25.41
C GLU A 39 -12.63 -9.12 24.59
N GLN A 40 -13.55 -9.38 23.65
CA GLN A 40 -14.11 -8.36 22.74
C GLN A 40 -14.64 -7.11 23.43
N LYS A 41 -15.15 -7.24 24.66
CA LYS A 41 -15.65 -6.10 25.45
C LYS A 41 -14.52 -5.14 25.86
N MET A 42 -13.31 -5.65 26.13
CA MET A 42 -12.15 -4.87 26.58
C MET A 42 -11.33 -4.29 25.42
N GLN A 43 -11.55 -4.82 24.22
CA GLN A 43 -10.84 -4.42 22.99
C GLN A 43 -11.00 -2.95 22.63
N LYS A 44 -12.15 -2.35 22.94
CA LYS A 44 -12.45 -0.93 22.65
C LYS A 44 -11.71 0.05 23.57
N ASP A 45 -11.18 -0.45 24.67
CA ASP A 45 -10.54 0.33 25.72
C ASP A 45 -9.02 0.12 25.77
N LEU A 46 -8.45 -0.52 24.73
CA LEU A 46 -7.01 -0.77 24.65
C LEU A 46 -6.23 0.51 24.38
N MET A 47 -5.25 0.75 25.23
CA MET A 47 -4.30 1.86 25.14
C MET A 47 -2.89 1.29 25.08
N LEU A 48 -2.13 1.70 24.06
CA LEU A 48 -0.74 1.34 23.91
C LEU A 48 0.13 2.45 24.50
N TYR A 49 1.05 2.07 25.38
CA TYR A 49 2.00 2.98 26.00
C TYR A 49 3.43 2.64 25.56
N PHE A 50 4.16 3.69 25.19
CA PHE A 50 5.58 3.62 24.92
C PHE A 50 6.31 4.35 26.03
N TYR A 51 7.29 3.68 26.62
CA TYR A 51 8.17 4.24 27.62
C TYR A 51 9.58 4.28 27.06
N HIS A 52 10.14 5.48 27.00
CA HIS A 52 11.52 5.67 26.65
C HIS A 52 12.26 6.26 27.85
N ASN A 53 13.27 5.52 28.34
CA ASN A 53 14.10 5.97 29.44
C ASN A 53 15.33 6.70 28.88
N CYS A 54 15.26 8.02 28.88
CA CYS A 54 16.32 8.89 28.35
C CYS A 54 17.61 8.88 29.20
N SER A 55 17.64 8.15 30.32
CA SER A 55 18.80 8.09 31.22
C SER A 55 19.92 7.20 30.69
N LEU A 56 19.63 6.29 29.75
CA LEU A 56 20.62 5.36 29.18
C LEU A 56 21.57 6.02 28.17
N GLU A 57 21.21 7.16 27.58
CA GLU A 57 22.07 7.88 26.62
C GLU A 57 22.92 9.00 27.25
N LYS A 58 22.72 9.33 28.53
CA LYS A 58 23.44 10.43 29.20
C LYS A 58 24.41 9.94 30.27
N GLN A 59 25.56 9.44 29.82
CA GLN A 59 26.78 9.41 30.63
C GLN A 59 27.69 10.64 30.43
N SER A 60 27.31 11.65 29.63
CA SER A 60 28.08 12.91 29.56
C SER A 60 27.40 14.04 30.33
N SER A 61 27.98 14.33 31.49
CA SER A 61 28.06 15.59 32.26
C SER A 61 27.05 16.72 32.01
N ASN A 62 26.44 17.17 33.11
CA ASN A 62 25.92 18.52 33.36
C ASN A 62 25.17 19.23 32.22
N SER A 63 23.84 19.11 32.19
CA SER A 63 23.02 20.26 31.79
C SER A 63 21.58 20.14 32.27
N LYS A 64 21.10 21.29 32.75
CA LYS A 64 19.73 21.66 33.10
C LYS A 64 18.67 20.86 32.36
N ILE A 65 17.66 20.43 33.13
CA ILE A 65 16.43 19.77 32.68
C ILE A 65 15.83 20.58 31.51
N LYS A 66 16.11 20.16 30.27
CA LYS A 66 15.34 20.57 29.10
C LYS A 66 14.19 19.58 28.96
N SER A 67 12.97 20.06 29.16
CA SER A 67 11.76 19.34 28.81
C SER A 67 11.73 19.11 27.30
N TYR A 68 11.92 17.88 26.86
CA TYR A 68 11.77 17.50 25.45
C TYR A 68 10.31 17.12 25.21
N TYR A 69 9.55 18.04 24.63
CA TYR A 69 8.26 17.72 24.03
C TYR A 69 8.52 17.25 22.60
N VAL A 70 8.50 15.93 22.39
CA VAL A 70 8.47 15.39 21.02
C VAL A 70 7.02 15.37 20.58
N ASN A 71 6.63 16.38 19.82
CA ASN A 71 5.28 16.48 19.27
C ASN A 71 5.17 15.57 18.03
N VAL A 72 4.85 14.29 18.27
CA VAL A 72 4.41 13.40 17.19
C VAL A 72 2.89 13.54 17.15
N SER A 73 2.37 14.12 16.09
CA SER A 73 0.95 14.56 15.94
C SER A 73 -0.11 13.46 16.12
N SER A 74 0.28 12.20 16.30
CA SER A 74 -0.60 11.06 16.56
C SER A 74 -0.42 10.42 17.95
N LEU A 75 0.52 10.89 18.78
CA LEU A 75 0.84 10.33 20.11
C LEU A 75 0.66 11.40 21.19
N ASN A 76 -0.08 11.07 22.24
CA ASN A 76 -0.16 11.94 23.41
C ASN A 76 0.99 11.59 24.37
N CYS A 77 2.08 12.36 24.31
CA CYS A 77 3.27 12.13 25.11
C CYS A 77 3.34 13.05 26.33
N SER A 78 3.41 12.46 27.51
CA SER A 78 3.65 13.15 28.79
C SER A 78 5.01 12.75 29.35
N GLY A 79 5.86 13.73 29.68
CA GLY A 79 7.13 13.48 30.35
C GLY A 79 7.00 13.49 31.87
N ASN A 80 7.61 12.52 32.56
CA ASN A 80 7.75 12.56 34.01
C ASN A 80 9.10 13.20 34.39
N SER A 81 9.04 14.36 35.06
CA SER A 81 10.23 15.12 35.45
C SER A 81 11.12 14.40 36.48
N HIS A 82 10.57 13.47 37.26
CA HIS A 82 11.29 12.76 38.32
C HIS A 82 12.05 11.53 37.80
N THR A 83 11.46 10.77 36.88
CA THR A 83 12.06 9.54 36.34
C THR A 83 12.77 9.72 35.00
N LYS A 84 12.72 10.93 34.41
CA LYS A 84 13.22 11.22 33.04
C LYS A 84 12.63 10.26 31.98
N GLU A 85 11.44 9.77 32.25
CA GLU A 85 10.73 8.83 31.40
C GLU A 85 9.72 9.57 30.54
N ILE A 86 9.73 9.30 29.25
CA ILE A 86 8.71 9.80 28.32
C ILE A 86 7.68 8.70 28.17
N ARG A 87 6.44 9.00 28.57
CA ARG A 87 5.28 8.13 28.38
C ARG A 87 4.46 8.65 27.22
N CYS A 88 4.41 7.90 26.13
CA CYS A 88 3.55 8.21 24.99
C CYS A 88 2.36 7.27 24.94
N GLN A 89 1.16 7.84 24.88
CA GLN A 89 -0.09 7.10 24.78
C GLN A 89 -0.61 7.13 23.34
N LEU A 90 -0.99 5.97 22.83
CA LEU A 90 -1.68 5.80 21.57
C LEU A 90 -2.99 5.06 21.79
N LYS A 91 -4.09 5.64 21.31
CA LYS A 91 -5.36 4.92 21.22
C LYS A 91 -5.24 3.92 20.09
N ALA A 92 -5.22 2.63 20.43
CA ALA A 92 -5.22 1.57 19.44
C ALA A 92 -6.67 1.21 19.12
N GLU A 93 -7.09 1.36 17.86
CA GLU A 93 -8.38 0.82 17.41
C GLU A 93 -8.15 -0.60 16.90
N LEU A 94 -8.73 -1.59 17.60
CA LEU A 94 -8.79 -2.95 17.09
C LEU A 94 -9.75 -3.01 15.91
N GLN A 95 -9.23 -3.36 14.73
CA GLN A 95 -10.10 -3.69 13.61
C GLN A 95 -10.68 -5.08 13.84
N ASN A 96 -11.99 -5.14 14.14
CA ASN A 96 -12.77 -6.37 14.11
C ASN A 96 -12.84 -6.88 12.66
N LYS A 97 -11.82 -7.61 12.25
CA LYS A 97 -11.92 -8.53 11.12
C LYS A 97 -11.43 -9.86 11.62
N THR A 98 -12.32 -10.83 11.62
CA THR A 98 -12.04 -12.25 11.83
C THR A 98 -10.98 -12.67 10.81
N VAL A 99 -9.71 -12.49 11.18
CA VAL A 99 -8.57 -13.04 10.45
C VAL A 99 -8.57 -14.51 10.81
N GLY A 100 -9.05 -15.32 9.85
CA GLY A 100 -9.19 -16.78 9.90
C GLY A 100 -8.34 -17.51 10.94
N THR A 101 -9.02 -18.36 11.72
CA THR A 101 -8.53 -19.60 12.33
C THR A 101 -7.01 -19.71 12.53
N VAL A 102 -6.42 -18.81 13.32
CA VAL A 102 -5.39 -19.22 14.27
C VAL A 102 -6.14 -19.31 15.59
N PRO A 103 -6.31 -20.50 16.20
CA PRO A 103 -7.31 -20.66 17.26
C PRO A 103 -7.04 -19.87 18.55
N TYR A 104 -5.95 -19.09 18.67
CA TYR A 104 -5.56 -18.50 19.95
C TYR A 104 -5.03 -17.05 20.01
N HIS A 105 -4.80 -16.32 18.91
CA HIS A 105 -4.28 -14.94 19.03
C HIS A 105 -4.84 -13.92 18.01
N PRO A 106 -5.54 -12.86 18.45
CA PRO A 106 -5.94 -11.75 17.58
C PRO A 106 -4.76 -10.82 17.26
N SER A 107 -4.74 -10.27 16.04
CA SER A 107 -3.72 -9.31 15.57
C SER A 107 -4.22 -7.86 15.72
N VAL A 108 -3.35 -6.95 16.19
CA VAL A 108 -3.67 -5.52 16.40
C VAL A 108 -2.95 -4.68 15.34
N SER A 109 -3.64 -3.74 14.69
CA SER A 109 -3.05 -2.84 13.70
C SER A 109 -3.16 -1.38 14.15
N ILE A 110 -2.08 -0.62 14.00
CA ILE A 110 -1.88 0.71 14.59
C ILE A 110 -1.96 1.81 13.52
N PHE A 111 -3.00 1.82 12.68
CA PHE A 111 -3.16 2.89 11.69
C PHE A 111 -4.04 4.02 12.25
N PRO A 112 -3.50 5.24 12.46
CA PRO A 112 -4.30 6.37 12.91
C PRO A 112 -5.40 6.67 11.89
N ASN A 113 -6.55 7.10 12.42
CA ASN A 113 -7.76 7.48 11.69
C ASN A 113 -7.46 8.70 10.79
N LYS A 114 -6.83 8.47 9.63
CA LYS A 114 -6.55 9.52 8.63
C LYS A 114 -7.84 9.85 7.87
N THR A 115 -8.03 11.12 7.55
CA THR A 115 -9.10 11.58 6.66
C THR A 115 -9.05 10.83 5.32
N ARG A 116 -10.18 10.23 4.94
CA ARG A 116 -10.31 9.52 3.65
C ARG A 116 -10.05 10.47 2.50
N LYS A 117 -9.01 10.22 1.71
CA LYS A 117 -8.71 10.94 0.47
C LYS A 117 -9.51 10.32 -0.68
N ASN A 118 -10.33 11.13 -1.34
CA ASN A 118 -11.01 10.71 -2.55
C ASN A 118 -10.02 10.79 -3.73
N TYR A 119 -9.80 9.67 -4.41
CA TYR A 119 -8.97 9.62 -5.61
C TYR A 119 -9.86 9.54 -6.85
N LYS A 120 -9.91 10.63 -7.62
CA LYS A 120 -10.66 10.66 -8.88
C LYS A 120 -9.78 10.13 -10.02
N ILE A 121 -10.26 9.11 -10.73
CA ILE A 121 -9.62 8.58 -11.93
C ILE A 121 -10.04 9.46 -13.11
N GLY A 122 -9.07 10.14 -13.74
CA GLY A 122 -9.35 10.99 -14.89
C GLY A 122 -9.59 10.17 -16.15
N LYS A 123 -10.57 10.56 -16.96
CA LYS A 123 -10.81 9.97 -18.28
C LYS A 123 -9.88 10.60 -19.31
N TRP A 124 -9.40 9.78 -20.23
CA TRP A 124 -8.77 10.25 -21.45
C TRP A 124 -9.85 10.69 -22.44
N ASP A 125 -9.56 11.71 -23.23
CA ASP A 125 -10.40 12.08 -24.36
C ASP A 125 -10.17 11.10 -25.50
N ILE A 126 -11.04 10.09 -25.59
CA ILE A 126 -10.94 9.01 -26.59
C ILE A 126 -11.26 9.46 -28.01
N ASN A 127 -11.82 10.67 -28.20
CA ASN A 127 -12.04 11.23 -29.54
C ASN A 127 -10.74 11.82 -30.13
N ASN A 128 -9.71 12.00 -29.29
CA ASN A 128 -8.40 12.50 -29.68
C ASN A 128 -7.32 11.45 -29.43
N ASN A 129 -6.24 11.52 -30.21
CA ASN A 129 -5.13 10.59 -30.04
C ASN A 129 -4.40 10.84 -28.72
N ILE A 130 -4.20 9.79 -27.94
CA ILE A 130 -3.39 9.85 -26.72
C ILE A 130 -1.92 9.95 -27.11
N SER A 131 -1.31 11.11 -26.86
CA SER A 131 0.11 11.31 -27.13
C SER A 131 0.97 10.44 -26.18
N PHE A 132 1.98 9.75 -26.71
CA PHE A 132 2.97 9.05 -25.90
C PHE A 132 4.40 9.28 -26.37
N PHE A 133 5.36 9.15 -25.46
CA PHE A 133 6.80 9.27 -25.74
C PHE A 133 7.56 8.16 -25.03
N ILE A 134 8.57 7.59 -25.70
CA ILE A 134 9.46 6.57 -25.13
C ILE A 134 10.85 7.17 -24.97
N SER A 135 11.34 7.23 -23.72
CA SER A 135 12.66 7.74 -23.43
C SER A 135 13.77 6.90 -24.06
N LYS A 136 14.77 7.55 -24.66
CA LYS A 136 15.89 6.89 -25.36
C LYS A 136 16.97 6.31 -24.42
N ASN A 137 16.85 6.53 -23.11
CA ASN A 137 17.89 6.17 -22.13
C ASN A 137 17.83 4.71 -21.60
N PHE A 138 16.99 3.84 -22.19
CA PHE A 138 16.98 2.40 -21.88
C PHE A 138 18.22 1.68 -22.43
N THR A 139 18.68 0.65 -21.73
CA THR A 139 19.92 -0.06 -22.09
C THR A 139 19.81 -0.76 -23.45
N ASN A 140 18.62 -1.25 -23.81
CA ASN A 140 18.31 -1.80 -25.14
C ASN A 140 17.09 -1.08 -25.72
N PHE A 141 17.27 0.21 -26.07
CA PHE A 141 16.17 1.07 -26.51
C PHE A 141 15.34 0.47 -27.64
N SER A 142 15.97 -0.08 -28.69
CA SER A 142 15.24 -0.66 -29.83
C SER A 142 14.29 -1.79 -29.39
N LYS A 143 14.74 -2.70 -28.51
CA LYS A 143 13.85 -3.77 -28.02
C LYS A 143 12.76 -3.26 -27.07
N VAL A 144 13.04 -2.20 -26.31
CA VAL A 144 12.05 -1.55 -25.44
C VAL A 144 10.98 -0.84 -26.28
N GLU A 145 11.39 -0.10 -27.30
CA GLU A 145 10.52 0.59 -28.24
C GLU A 145 9.61 -0.41 -28.97
N GLU A 146 10.17 -1.51 -29.48
CA GLU A 146 9.41 -2.59 -30.11
C GLU A 146 8.31 -3.14 -29.18
N ARG A 147 8.65 -3.47 -27.93
CA ARG A 147 7.71 -4.04 -26.96
C ARG A 147 6.60 -3.07 -26.57
N ILE A 148 6.95 -1.83 -26.25
CA ILE A 148 5.96 -0.80 -25.90
C ILE A 148 5.03 -0.53 -27.08
N THR A 149 5.58 -0.43 -28.29
CA THR A 149 4.80 -0.22 -29.51
C THR A 149 3.86 -1.40 -29.79
N ASN A 150 4.31 -2.64 -29.58
CA ASN A 150 3.45 -3.81 -29.73
C ASN A 150 2.29 -3.81 -28.73
N VAL A 151 2.53 -3.45 -27.46
CA VAL A 151 1.47 -3.32 -26.46
C VAL A 151 0.47 -2.20 -26.83
N ILE A 152 0.96 -1.07 -27.33
CA ILE A 152 0.10 0.02 -27.79
C ILE A 152 -0.80 -0.44 -28.94
N LYS A 153 -0.22 -1.06 -29.97
CA LYS A 153 -0.97 -1.59 -31.13
C LYS A 153 -2.00 -2.64 -30.73
N GLU A 154 -1.70 -3.47 -29.73
CA GLU A 154 -2.66 -4.45 -29.21
C GLU A 154 -3.93 -3.77 -28.67
N ILE A 155 -3.77 -2.67 -27.92
CA ILE A 155 -4.90 -1.88 -27.41
C ILE A 155 -5.65 -1.18 -28.55
N GLU A 156 -4.93 -0.59 -29.51
CA GLU A 156 -5.53 0.06 -30.69
C GLU A 156 -6.35 -0.93 -31.54
N ASN A 157 -5.88 -2.17 -31.67
CA ASN A 157 -6.56 -3.21 -32.45
C ASN A 157 -7.81 -3.79 -31.76
N LYS A 158 -7.93 -3.62 -30.43
CA LYS A 158 -8.99 -4.24 -29.61
C LYS A 158 -9.96 -3.23 -29.00
N THR A 159 -9.68 -1.93 -29.14
CA THR A 159 -10.46 -0.86 -28.51
C THR A 159 -10.59 0.33 -29.46
N CYS A 160 -11.38 1.34 -29.07
CA CYS A 160 -11.45 2.62 -29.79
C CYS A 160 -10.35 3.62 -29.42
N ILE A 161 -9.37 3.22 -28.59
CA ILE A 161 -8.29 4.11 -28.12
C ILE A 161 -7.21 4.16 -29.20
N ILE A 162 -6.82 5.36 -29.60
CA ILE A 162 -5.77 5.59 -30.60
C ILE A 162 -4.63 6.38 -29.94
N PHE A 163 -3.39 6.05 -30.28
CA PHE A 163 -2.20 6.67 -29.75
C PHE A 163 -1.42 7.43 -30.83
N GLN A 164 -0.65 8.43 -30.39
CA GLN A 164 0.26 9.16 -31.27
C GLN A 164 1.65 9.28 -30.63
N GLN A 165 2.63 8.61 -31.21
CA GLN A 165 4.02 8.71 -30.76
C GLN A 165 4.54 10.14 -30.97
N GLN A 166 5.24 10.65 -29.98
CA GLN A 166 5.94 11.94 -30.00
C GLN A 166 7.44 11.68 -30.03
N ASN A 167 8.19 12.56 -30.69
CA ASN A 167 9.65 12.48 -30.76
C ASN A 167 10.34 12.99 -29.48
N ASP A 168 9.64 13.86 -28.74
CA ASP A 168 10.15 14.53 -27.55
C ASP A 168 9.28 14.27 -26.32
N THR A 169 9.88 14.46 -25.14
CA THR A 169 9.18 14.31 -23.86
C THR A 169 8.00 15.26 -23.78
N ILE A 170 6.84 14.71 -23.42
CA ILE A 170 5.60 15.46 -23.29
C ILE A 170 5.62 16.20 -21.93
N SER A 171 5.42 17.51 -21.92
CA SER A 171 5.47 18.33 -20.70
C SER A 171 4.29 19.31 -20.53
N LYS A 172 3.74 19.84 -21.63
CA LYS A 172 2.72 20.91 -21.62
C LYS A 172 1.33 20.46 -22.10
N LYS A 173 1.12 19.15 -22.24
CA LYS A 173 -0.17 18.55 -22.61
C LYS A 173 -0.33 17.21 -21.91
N ASN A 174 -1.57 16.73 -21.86
CA ASN A 174 -1.85 15.36 -21.45
C ASN A 174 -1.15 14.37 -22.39
N GLY A 175 -0.60 13.31 -21.81
CA GLY A 175 0.11 12.28 -22.54
C GLY A 175 0.91 11.40 -21.59
N ILE A 176 1.46 10.32 -22.14
CA ILE A 176 2.15 9.28 -21.38
C ILE A 176 3.63 9.27 -21.77
N ASN A 177 4.51 9.45 -20.80
CA ASN A 177 5.96 9.30 -20.99
C ASN A 177 6.44 7.98 -20.39
N PHE A 178 6.97 7.07 -21.20
CA PHE A 178 7.68 5.90 -20.72
C PHE A 178 9.12 6.30 -20.37
N LYS A 179 9.44 6.30 -19.07
CA LYS A 179 10.74 6.78 -18.55
C LYS A 179 11.49 5.67 -17.85
N LYS A 180 12.80 5.59 -18.09
CA LYS A 180 13.69 4.75 -17.30
C LYS A 180 13.73 5.23 -15.86
N SER A 181 13.63 4.30 -14.91
CA SER A 181 13.66 4.56 -13.47
C SER A 181 14.27 3.37 -12.73
N ASN A 182 14.44 3.51 -11.42
CA ASN A 182 14.82 2.44 -10.50
C ASN A 182 13.61 1.60 -10.02
N GLU A 183 12.40 2.00 -10.41
CA GLU A 183 11.15 1.34 -10.01
C GLU A 183 10.25 1.09 -11.21
N CYS A 184 9.36 0.10 -11.07
CA CYS A 184 8.36 -0.25 -12.06
C CYS A 184 6.98 0.17 -11.56
N LYS A 185 6.55 1.36 -11.94
CA LYS A 185 5.29 1.91 -11.45
C LYS A 185 4.66 2.88 -12.43
N ASN A 186 3.34 2.93 -12.38
CA ASN A 186 2.57 3.98 -13.00
C ASN A 186 2.43 5.12 -11.99
N MET A 187 2.66 6.36 -12.41
CA MET A 187 2.54 7.52 -11.50
C MET A 187 1.09 7.85 -11.13
N LYS A 188 0.12 7.53 -12.00
CA LYS A 188 -1.30 7.87 -11.77
C LYS A 188 -2.24 6.94 -12.54
N ILE A 189 -3.28 6.46 -11.88
CA ILE A 189 -4.34 5.69 -12.54
C ILE A 189 -5.25 6.66 -13.29
N GLY A 190 -5.44 6.42 -14.59
CA GLY A 190 -6.17 7.31 -15.50
C GLY A 190 -5.38 8.55 -15.88
N MET A 191 -6.04 9.47 -16.58
CA MET A 191 -5.44 10.72 -17.03
C MET A 191 -5.15 11.65 -15.83
N LYS A 192 -3.96 12.25 -15.82
CA LYS A 192 -3.63 13.36 -14.91
C LYS A 192 -4.41 14.62 -15.32
N GLN A 193 -5.05 15.27 -14.36
CA GLN A 193 -5.72 16.55 -14.60
C GLN A 193 -4.66 17.65 -14.84
N GLU A 194 -5.09 18.85 -15.28
CA GLU A 194 -4.27 20.07 -15.41
C GLU A 194 -3.38 20.18 -16.67
N ASN A 195 -3.73 19.50 -17.77
CA ASN A 195 -2.94 19.54 -19.03
C ASN A 195 -1.45 19.16 -18.84
N VAL A 196 -1.16 18.33 -17.85
CA VAL A 196 0.19 17.83 -17.58
C VAL A 196 0.30 16.37 -18.01
N SER A 197 1.46 15.99 -18.54
CA SER A 197 1.77 14.60 -18.82
C SER A 197 1.93 13.78 -17.54
N GLN A 198 1.85 12.46 -17.69
CA GLN A 198 2.20 11.51 -16.65
C GLN A 198 3.27 10.55 -17.14
N SER A 199 3.95 9.89 -16.21
CA SER A 199 5.00 8.94 -16.56
C SER A 199 4.64 7.53 -16.12
N ILE A 200 5.01 6.57 -16.97
CA ILE A 200 5.16 5.17 -16.59
C ILE A 200 6.66 4.94 -16.39
N HIS A 201 7.04 4.63 -15.17
CA HIS A 201 8.42 4.37 -14.78
C HIS A 201 8.72 2.88 -14.96
N LEU A 202 9.82 2.58 -15.66
CA LEU A 202 10.25 1.22 -15.98
C LEU A 202 11.74 1.07 -15.68
N THR A 203 12.10 -0.04 -15.03
CA THR A 203 13.49 -0.53 -15.02
C THR A 203 13.79 -1.28 -16.31
N ASP A 204 15.06 -1.52 -16.62
CA ASP A 204 15.45 -2.38 -17.76
C ASP A 204 14.96 -3.84 -17.59
N GLU A 205 14.66 -4.27 -16.36
CA GLU A 205 14.03 -5.58 -16.11
C GLU A 205 12.55 -5.57 -16.46
N CYS A 206 11.81 -4.54 -16.05
CA CYS A 206 10.38 -4.45 -16.31
C CYS A 206 10.04 -4.25 -17.78
N THR A 207 10.94 -3.66 -18.57
CA THR A 207 10.79 -3.61 -20.03
C THR A 207 10.97 -4.97 -20.71
N LYS A 208 11.40 -6.02 -19.98
CA LYS A 208 11.45 -7.41 -20.50
C LYS A 208 10.10 -8.11 -20.44
N SER A 209 9.20 -7.66 -19.57
CA SER A 209 7.88 -8.26 -19.37
C SER A 209 6.82 -7.47 -20.11
N MET A 210 6.30 -8.04 -21.22
CA MET A 210 5.15 -7.48 -21.94
C MET A 210 3.95 -7.30 -21.01
N ARG A 211 3.69 -8.29 -20.15
CA ARG A 211 2.66 -8.20 -19.11
C ARG A 211 2.81 -6.97 -18.22
N THR A 212 4.02 -6.67 -17.76
CA THR A 212 4.27 -5.50 -16.90
C THR A 212 3.94 -4.21 -17.63
N ILE A 213 4.38 -4.08 -18.89
CA ILE A 213 4.08 -2.91 -19.73
C ILE A 213 2.57 -2.77 -19.93
N ARG A 214 1.87 -3.87 -20.29
CA ARG A 214 0.40 -3.91 -20.44
C ARG A 214 -0.29 -3.45 -19.15
N SER A 215 0.04 -4.07 -18.03
CA SER A 215 -0.57 -3.77 -16.73
C SER A 215 -0.45 -2.30 -16.36
N LEU A 216 0.74 -1.71 -16.53
CA LEU A 216 0.99 -0.31 -16.22
C LEU A 216 0.30 0.65 -17.20
N LEU A 217 0.23 0.29 -18.49
CA LEU A 217 -0.47 1.08 -19.50
C LEU A 217 -1.99 1.06 -19.26
N HIS A 218 -2.58 -0.11 -18.99
CA HIS A 218 -4.00 -0.23 -18.63
C HIS A 218 -4.35 0.61 -17.38
N GLN A 219 -3.49 0.60 -16.36
CA GLN A 219 -3.63 1.49 -15.22
C GLN A 219 -3.56 2.97 -15.62
N ALA A 220 -2.60 3.35 -16.47
CA ALA A 220 -2.47 4.72 -16.97
C ALA A 220 -3.69 5.17 -17.79
N LEU A 221 -4.34 4.25 -18.50
CA LEU A 221 -5.59 4.48 -19.24
C LEU A 221 -6.83 4.59 -18.33
N GLY A 222 -6.72 4.19 -17.06
CA GLY A 222 -7.77 4.37 -16.06
C GLY A 222 -8.37 3.08 -15.52
N GLN A 223 -7.86 1.91 -15.93
CA GLN A 223 -8.29 0.65 -15.35
C GLN A 223 -7.76 0.52 -13.91
N LEU A 224 -8.68 0.54 -12.95
CA LEU A 224 -8.36 0.33 -11.54
C LEU A 224 -8.00 -1.15 -11.32
N PRO A 225 -6.82 -1.47 -10.74
CA PRO A 225 -6.53 -2.84 -10.30
C PRO A 225 -7.65 -3.39 -9.42
N SER A 226 -8.15 -4.60 -9.71
CA SER A 226 -9.31 -5.19 -9.03
C SER A 226 -9.14 -5.23 -7.51
N VAL A 227 -7.90 -5.40 -7.02
CA VAL A 227 -7.56 -5.39 -5.60
C VAL A 227 -7.77 -4.03 -4.90
N PHE A 228 -8.07 -2.96 -5.63
CA PHE A 228 -8.40 -1.64 -5.08
C PHE A 228 -9.90 -1.31 -5.19
N ARG A 229 -10.72 -2.22 -5.72
CA ARG A 229 -12.18 -2.06 -5.73
C ARG A 229 -12.74 -1.99 -4.31
N LYS A 230 -13.89 -1.33 -4.18
CA LYS A 230 -14.61 -1.17 -2.90
C LYS A 230 -15.12 -2.51 -2.35
N ASP A 231 -15.59 -3.37 -3.25
CA ASP A 231 -16.15 -4.70 -2.99
C ASP A 231 -15.09 -5.81 -2.92
N ARG A 232 -13.79 -5.50 -3.08
CA ARG A 232 -12.72 -6.51 -3.16
C ARG A 232 -12.73 -7.56 -2.05
N ASN A 233 -13.20 -7.19 -0.84
CA ASN A 233 -13.16 -8.08 0.32
C ASN A 233 -14.16 -9.24 0.20
N GLU A 234 -15.08 -9.17 -0.76
CA GLU A 234 -15.99 -10.26 -1.14
C GLU A 234 -15.27 -11.33 -1.99
N TYR A 235 -14.11 -11.01 -2.58
CA TYR A 235 -13.40 -11.87 -3.54
C TYR A 235 -11.97 -12.21 -3.11
N VAL A 236 -11.29 -11.30 -2.40
CA VAL A 236 -9.93 -11.48 -1.90
C VAL A 236 -9.77 -11.03 -0.45
N LYS A 237 -8.98 -11.80 0.30
CA LYS A 237 -8.43 -11.42 1.60
C LYS A 237 -7.02 -10.85 1.41
N VAL A 238 -6.76 -9.73 2.08
CA VAL A 238 -5.44 -9.08 2.11
C VAL A 238 -4.83 -9.26 3.50
N ASP A 239 -3.62 -9.85 3.55
CA ASP A 239 -2.83 -10.01 4.77
C ASP A 239 -1.87 -8.84 4.95
N PHE A 240 -2.22 -7.92 5.84
CA PHE A 240 -1.45 -6.72 6.11
C PHE A 240 -0.16 -7.00 6.89
N LEU A 241 -0.02 -8.15 7.55
CA LEU A 241 1.11 -8.45 8.44
C LEU A 241 2.45 -8.42 7.69
N TYR A 242 2.44 -8.87 6.43
CA TYR A 242 3.63 -8.95 5.58
C TYR A 242 3.65 -7.89 4.47
N MET A 243 2.73 -6.91 4.52
CA MET A 243 2.66 -5.86 3.51
C MET A 243 3.69 -4.76 3.78
N ASN A 244 4.30 -4.22 2.72
CA ASN A 244 5.09 -3.01 2.78
C ASN A 244 4.23 -1.84 3.29
N LEU A 245 4.66 -1.19 4.37
CA LEU A 245 3.96 -0.10 5.03
C LEU A 245 3.53 1.03 4.07
N GLY A 246 4.34 1.35 3.06
CA GLY A 246 4.00 2.38 2.06
C GLY A 246 2.80 2.01 1.19
N SER A 247 2.46 0.72 1.10
CA SER A 247 1.31 0.22 0.34
C SER A 247 0.03 0.15 1.19
N VAL A 248 0.15 0.06 2.51
CA VAL A 248 -0.99 -0.18 3.41
C VAL A 248 -2.04 0.93 3.29
N ASP A 249 -1.62 2.19 3.14
CA ASP A 249 -2.54 3.32 2.97
C ASP A 249 -3.47 3.12 1.74
N SER A 250 -2.97 2.49 0.66
CA SER A 250 -3.77 2.19 -0.56
C SER A 250 -4.87 1.15 -0.31
N PHE A 251 -4.71 0.30 0.72
CA PHE A 251 -5.62 -0.79 1.05
C PHE A 251 -6.48 -0.52 2.28
N SER A 252 -6.03 0.32 3.22
CA SER A 252 -6.65 0.54 4.53
C SER A 252 -7.96 1.35 4.50
N GLY A 253 -8.49 1.66 3.31
CA GLY A 253 -9.70 2.47 3.14
C GLY A 253 -9.46 3.97 3.28
N ASN A 254 -8.21 4.39 3.47
CA ASN A 254 -7.78 5.79 3.44
C ASN A 254 -7.91 6.40 2.04
N TYR A 255 -7.84 5.59 0.99
CA TYR A 255 -8.21 6.00 -0.37
C TYR A 255 -9.56 5.40 -0.76
N THR A 256 -10.48 6.25 -1.21
CA THR A 256 -11.66 5.80 -1.95
C THR A 256 -11.47 6.18 -3.41
N TYR A 257 -11.23 5.19 -4.26
CA TYR A 257 -11.18 5.38 -5.70
C TYR A 257 -12.60 5.65 -6.20
N ARG A 258 -12.83 6.87 -6.71
CA ARG A 258 -14.07 7.21 -7.38
C ARG A 258 -13.87 7.00 -8.87
N THR A 259 -14.37 5.88 -9.36
CA THR A 259 -14.57 5.68 -10.80
C THR A 259 -15.75 6.54 -11.23
N GLU A 260 -15.68 7.20 -12.38
CA GLU A 260 -16.83 7.95 -12.91
C GLU A 260 -17.92 7.03 -13.45
N ASN A 261 -17.54 5.82 -13.89
CA ASN A 261 -18.46 4.78 -14.28
C ASN A 261 -18.43 3.70 -13.19
N ASN A 262 -19.56 3.48 -12.53
CA ASN A 262 -19.74 2.43 -11.52
C ASN A 262 -19.89 1.03 -12.15
N TYR A 263 -19.33 0.80 -13.35
CA TYR A 263 -19.36 -0.54 -13.94
C TYR A 263 -18.41 -1.43 -13.14
N THR A 264 -18.95 -2.03 -12.09
CA THR A 264 -18.31 -3.05 -11.28
C THR A 264 -18.87 -4.38 -11.73
N GLY A 265 -18.59 -4.77 -12.98
CA GLY A 265 -18.79 -6.15 -13.43
C GLY A 265 -18.09 -7.14 -12.48
N ASP A 266 -18.20 -8.43 -12.78
CA ASP A 266 -17.64 -9.48 -11.90
C ASP A 266 -16.15 -9.25 -11.59
N PHE A 267 -15.72 -9.73 -10.42
CA PHE A 267 -14.32 -9.62 -10.04
C PHE A 267 -13.45 -10.51 -10.94
N ASP A 268 -12.71 -9.87 -11.84
CA ASP A 268 -11.82 -10.57 -12.75
C ASP A 268 -10.46 -10.87 -12.10
N PHE A 269 -10.27 -12.13 -11.69
CA PHE A 269 -9.00 -12.67 -11.19
C PHE A 269 -7.91 -12.80 -12.28
N GLY A 270 -8.32 -12.81 -13.55
CA GLY A 270 -7.44 -12.83 -14.72
C GLY A 270 -7.05 -11.44 -15.22
N SER A 271 -7.59 -10.37 -14.62
CA SER A 271 -7.33 -8.99 -15.04
C SER A 271 -5.83 -8.68 -15.14
N ILE A 272 -5.43 -8.06 -16.25
CA ILE A 272 -4.04 -7.67 -16.50
C ILE A 272 -3.51 -6.68 -15.44
N THR A 273 -4.41 -5.92 -14.81
CA THR A 273 -4.10 -4.95 -13.75
C THR A 273 -4.06 -5.57 -12.36
N LEU A 274 -4.59 -6.80 -12.20
CA LEU A 274 -4.48 -7.53 -10.95
C LEU A 274 -3.04 -8.03 -10.77
N SER A 275 -2.46 -7.69 -9.62
CA SER A 275 -1.11 -8.11 -9.27
C SER A 275 -1.12 -9.55 -8.75
N ASN A 276 0.04 -10.20 -8.74
CA ASN A 276 0.17 -11.55 -8.18
C ASN A 276 -0.07 -11.57 -6.66
N SER A 277 -0.23 -12.77 -6.12
CA SER A 277 -0.55 -13.00 -4.71
C SER A 277 0.48 -12.44 -3.72
N SER A 278 1.75 -12.26 -4.10
CA SER A 278 2.82 -11.70 -3.24
C SER A 278 3.13 -10.23 -3.54
N ALA A 279 2.31 -9.58 -4.36
CA ALA A 279 2.43 -8.16 -4.63
C ALA A 279 2.33 -7.36 -3.33
N PHE A 280 3.10 -6.28 -3.22
CA PHE A 280 3.20 -5.44 -2.02
C PHE A 280 3.76 -6.11 -0.76
N SER A 281 4.14 -7.40 -0.81
CA SER A 281 4.79 -8.06 0.32
C SER A 281 6.24 -7.59 0.51
N VAL A 282 6.66 -7.47 1.76
CA VAL A 282 8.08 -7.27 2.14
C VAL A 282 8.91 -8.54 1.88
N ASP A 283 8.26 -9.70 1.90
CA ASP A 283 8.85 -11.01 1.58
C ASP A 283 8.09 -11.61 0.38
N LYS A 284 8.74 -11.70 -0.78
CA LYS A 284 8.13 -12.21 -2.02
C LYS A 284 7.70 -13.67 -1.95
N SER A 285 8.18 -14.44 -0.96
CA SER A 285 7.71 -15.80 -0.70
C SER A 285 6.33 -15.85 -0.02
N LYS A 286 5.90 -14.74 0.60
CA LYS A 286 4.60 -14.64 1.28
C LYS A 286 3.52 -14.13 0.35
N LYS A 287 2.46 -14.92 0.21
CA LYS A 287 1.22 -14.52 -0.47
C LYS A 287 0.38 -13.68 0.49
N ILE A 288 0.16 -12.42 0.14
CA ILE A 288 -0.61 -11.47 0.95
C ILE A 288 -1.94 -11.07 0.32
N ILE A 289 -2.17 -11.38 -0.96
CA ILE A 289 -3.49 -11.29 -1.61
C ILE A 289 -3.92 -12.73 -1.88
N LYS A 290 -5.03 -13.16 -1.30
CA LYS A 290 -5.54 -14.53 -1.42
C LYS A 290 -7.02 -14.49 -1.79
N PRO A 291 -7.51 -15.31 -2.75
CA PRO A 291 -8.94 -15.42 -2.99
C PRO A 291 -9.66 -15.94 -1.73
N ASN A 292 -10.91 -15.53 -1.52
CA ASN A 292 -11.77 -16.05 -0.44
C ASN A 292 -13.11 -16.60 -0.96
N VAL A 293 -13.11 -17.06 -2.21
CA VAL A 293 -14.25 -17.67 -2.92
C VAL A 293 -14.01 -19.16 -3.16
N SER A 294 -15.04 -19.90 -3.57
CA SER A 294 -14.87 -21.29 -4.03
C SER A 294 -13.83 -21.38 -5.15
N TYR A 295 -13.08 -22.48 -5.21
CA TYR A 295 -11.99 -22.69 -6.18
C TYR A 295 -10.82 -21.70 -6.03
N ASP A 296 -10.59 -21.21 -4.82
CA ASP A 296 -9.50 -20.28 -4.45
C ASP A 296 -8.12 -20.67 -5.02
N ASN A 297 -7.75 -21.96 -4.98
CA ASN A 297 -6.48 -22.45 -5.52
C ASN A 297 -6.32 -22.19 -7.03
N TYR A 298 -7.41 -22.23 -7.81
CA TYR A 298 -7.37 -21.93 -9.23
C TYR A 298 -7.17 -20.43 -9.45
N TYR A 299 -7.94 -19.59 -8.75
CA TYR A 299 -7.83 -18.14 -8.87
C TYR A 299 -6.49 -17.61 -8.38
N ASP A 300 -5.92 -18.19 -7.32
CA ASP A 300 -4.59 -17.85 -6.84
C ASP A 300 -3.49 -18.11 -7.89
N ASN A 301 -3.69 -19.12 -8.75
CA ASN A 301 -2.81 -19.39 -9.87
C ASN A 301 -3.07 -18.52 -11.11
N MET A 302 -4.21 -17.84 -11.20
CA MET A 302 -4.51 -16.89 -12.29
C MET A 302 -3.96 -15.49 -12.00
N MET A 303 -4.08 -15.04 -10.75
CA MET A 303 -3.68 -13.70 -10.33
C MET A 303 -2.24 -13.39 -10.71
N GLY A 304 -2.03 -12.33 -11.48
CA GLY A 304 -0.69 -11.87 -11.83
C GLY A 304 0.07 -12.75 -12.83
N ARG A 305 -0.55 -13.80 -13.40
CA ARG A 305 0.07 -14.68 -14.40
C ARG A 305 -0.45 -14.51 -15.82
N ILE A 306 -1.65 -13.97 -15.98
CA ILE A 306 -2.21 -13.74 -17.31
C ILE A 306 -1.35 -12.72 -18.05
N GLU A 307 -0.84 -13.12 -19.22
CA GLU A 307 0.05 -12.33 -20.07
C GLU A 307 -0.70 -11.35 -20.98
N GLU A 308 -1.97 -11.65 -21.30
CA GLU A 308 -2.83 -10.88 -22.21
C GLU A 308 -4.08 -10.36 -21.50
N PRO A 309 -4.54 -9.13 -21.77
CA PRO A 309 -5.74 -8.59 -21.16
C PRO A 309 -7.02 -9.28 -21.65
N SER A 310 -7.96 -9.48 -20.74
CA SER A 310 -9.37 -9.68 -21.04
C SER A 310 -9.94 -8.38 -21.61
N PHE A 311 -10.55 -8.44 -22.81
CA PHE A 311 -11.25 -7.32 -23.45
C PHE A 311 -12.75 -7.56 -23.45
#